data_AF-A0A7J6X3U3-F1
#
_entry.id   AF-A0A7J6X3U3-F1
#
_cell.length_a   1.000
_cell.length_b   1.000
_cell.length_c   1.000
_cell.angle_alpha   90.00
_cell.angle_beta   90.00
_cell.angle_gamma   90.00
#
_symmetry.space_group_name_H-M   'P 1'
#
loop_
_entity.id
_entity.type
_entity.pdbx_description
1 polymer ?
#
loop_
_entity_poly.entity_id
_entity_poly.type
_entity_poly.pdbx_seq_one_letter_code
_entity_poly.pdbx_strand_id
1 'polypeptide(L)'
;VENPRNMRVGLRVLVVDDDPLTLMMAERMLTTKLYHVTTAIGGGEALKLLNTEAQFDLVLSNLYMSGMDGFQLLEIVRAVYNIPFIFMSSDHKLDVMERGLEAGARFFFPKPLTVMNCENMWQFVYIENVEYFQGMNIEDQG
;
A
#
# COMPACT_ATOMS: atom_id res chain seq x y z
N VAL A 1 -14.45 -17.01 4.04
CA VAL A 1 -14.30 -15.85 3.13
C VAL A 1 -14.99 -14.69 3.79
N GLU A 2 -14.25 -13.69 4.26
CA GLU A 2 -14.86 -12.48 4.83
C GLU A 2 -15.78 -11.82 3.81
N ASN A 3 -16.88 -11.23 4.28
CA ASN A 3 -17.89 -10.60 3.45
C ASN A 3 -17.26 -9.45 2.63
N PRO A 4 -17.34 -9.45 1.28
CA PRO A 4 -16.76 -8.39 0.44
C PRO A 4 -17.27 -6.99 0.77
N ARG A 5 -18.44 -6.88 1.43
CA ARG A 5 -18.96 -5.59 1.92
C ARG A 5 -18.13 -5.01 3.07
N ASN A 6 -17.46 -5.84 3.86
CA ASN A 6 -16.61 -5.40 4.97
C ASN A 6 -15.27 -4.84 4.48
N MET A 7 -14.73 -5.32 3.36
CA MET A 7 -13.43 -4.83 2.82
C MET A 7 -13.52 -3.40 2.22
N ARG A 8 -14.73 -2.89 1.96
CA ARG A 8 -14.93 -1.53 1.42
C ARG A 8 -14.80 -0.45 2.49
N VAL A 9 -14.75 -0.82 3.77
CA VAL A 9 -14.69 0.08 4.93
C VAL A 9 -13.69 -0.51 5.94
N GLY A 10 -13.06 0.31 6.78
CA GLY A 10 -12.16 -0.16 7.83
C GLY A 10 -10.80 -0.71 7.35
N LEU A 11 -10.45 -0.53 6.07
CA LEU A 11 -9.12 -0.91 5.57
C LEU A 11 -8.03 -0.13 6.32
N ARG A 12 -7.03 -0.82 6.87
CA ARG A 12 -5.91 -0.22 7.60
C ARG A 12 -4.79 0.11 6.63
N VAL A 13 -4.61 1.38 6.32
CA VAL A 13 -3.65 1.86 5.32
C VAL A 13 -2.53 2.63 6.00
N LEU A 14 -1.29 2.18 5.79
CA LEU A 14 -0.10 2.96 6.14
C LEU A 14 0.27 3.85 4.94
N VAL A 15 0.21 5.17 5.12
CA VAL A 15 0.60 6.15 4.09
C VAL A 15 1.97 6.71 4.42
N VAL A 16 2.92 6.61 3.49
CA VAL A 16 4.31 6.97 3.71
C VAL A 16 4.76 8.01 2.68
N ASP A 17 5.22 9.15 3.16
CA ASP A 17 5.74 10.24 2.33
C ASP A 17 6.64 11.16 3.16
N ASP A 18 7.58 11.83 2.52
CA ASP A 18 8.38 12.87 3.18
C ASP A 18 7.68 14.23 3.20
N ASP A 19 6.65 14.42 2.37
CA ASP A 19 5.86 15.65 2.31
C ASP A 19 4.64 15.56 3.26
N PRO A 20 4.62 16.35 4.37
CA PRO A 20 3.50 16.35 5.31
C PRO A 20 2.17 16.80 4.68
N LEU A 21 2.22 17.64 3.64
CA LEU A 21 1.01 18.07 2.94
C LEU A 21 0.39 16.90 2.18
N THR A 22 1.20 16.11 1.48
CA THR A 22 0.76 14.90 0.80
C THR A 22 0.17 13.89 1.78
N LEU A 23 0.82 13.67 2.94
CA LEU A 23 0.30 12.81 4.00
C LEU A 23 -1.09 13.26 4.48
N MET A 24 -1.22 14.54 4.83
CA MET A 24 -2.49 15.11 5.32
C MET A 24 -3.61 15.01 4.27
N MET A 25 -3.30 15.24 2.98
CA MET A 25 -4.29 15.12 1.91
C MET A 25 -4.74 13.67 1.71
N ALA A 26 -3.80 12.73 1.67
CA ALA A 26 -4.09 11.31 1.53
C ALA A 26 -4.92 10.79 2.73
N GLU A 27 -4.52 11.14 3.95
CA GLU A 27 -5.26 10.79 5.17
C GLU A 27 -6.71 11.29 5.12
N ARG A 28 -6.90 12.57 4.80
CA ARG A 28 -8.24 13.15 4.70
C ARG A 28 -9.10 12.43 3.67
N MET A 29 -8.54 12.12 2.50
CA MET A 29 -9.27 11.44 1.42
C MET A 29 -9.64 10.00 1.78
N LEU A 30 -8.69 9.23 2.30
CA LEU A 30 -8.91 7.82 2.65
C LEU A 30 -9.86 7.68 3.85
N THR A 31 -9.79 8.59 4.83
CA THR A 31 -10.74 8.63 5.96
C THR A 31 -12.17 8.86 5.49
N THR A 32 -12.40 9.62 4.40
CA THR A 32 -13.77 9.77 3.83
C THR A 32 -14.34 8.46 3.28
N LYS A 33 -13.48 7.47 3.02
CA LYS A 33 -13.84 6.11 2.60
C LYS A 33 -13.92 5.13 3.77
N LEU A 34 -13.93 5.67 4.99
CA LEU A 34 -13.99 4.92 6.25
C LEU A 34 -12.78 4.00 6.45
N TYR A 35 -11.64 4.30 5.82
CA TYR A 35 -10.38 3.59 6.07
C TYR A 35 -9.74 4.08 7.38
N HIS A 36 -8.99 3.20 8.03
CA HIS A 36 -8.14 3.54 9.17
C HIS A 36 -6.76 3.90 8.63
N VAL A 37 -6.40 5.18 8.69
CA VAL A 37 -5.15 5.67 8.11
C VAL A 37 -4.14 5.92 9.22
N THR A 38 -2.94 5.39 9.06
CA THR A 38 -1.75 5.81 9.81
C THR A 38 -0.79 6.46 8.82
N THR A 39 -0.22 7.61 9.19
CA THR A 39 0.76 8.31 8.35
C THR A 39 2.18 8.16 8.91
N ALA A 40 3.18 8.17 8.03
CA ALA A 40 4.59 8.09 8.38
C ALA A 40 5.42 9.04 7.53
N ILE A 41 6.27 9.85 8.17
CA ILE A 41 7.24 10.72 7.51
C ILE A 41 8.48 9.90 7.16
N GLY A 42 8.49 9.39 5.94
CA GLY A 42 9.59 8.61 5.37
C GLY A 42 9.66 7.14 5.79
N GLY A 43 10.50 6.37 5.09
CA GLY A 43 10.59 4.91 5.25
C GLY A 43 11.05 4.44 6.65
N GLY A 44 11.89 5.23 7.32
CA GLY A 44 12.38 4.89 8.65
C GLY A 44 11.30 4.92 9.73
N GLU A 45 10.35 5.86 9.64
CA GLU A 45 9.18 5.89 10.53
C GLU A 45 8.19 4.78 10.18
N ALA A 46 7.98 4.54 8.88
CA ALA A 46 7.10 3.46 8.41
C ALA A 46 7.51 2.09 8.97
N LEU A 47 8.81 1.75 8.93
CA LEU A 47 9.31 0.49 9.49
C LEU A 47 9.14 0.39 11.01
N LYS A 48 9.27 1.49 11.74
CA LYS A 48 9.00 1.50 13.18
C LYS A 48 7.54 1.15 13.45
N LEU A 49 6.62 1.80 12.74
CA LEU A 49 5.17 1.57 12.88
C LEU A 49 4.80 0.14 12.50
N LEU A 50 5.33 -0.38 11.38
CA LEU A 50 5.15 -1.77 10.96
C LEU A 50 5.62 -2.78 12.02
N ASN A 51 6.63 -2.42 12.81
CA ASN A 51 7.15 -3.27 13.88
C ASN A 51 6.38 -3.15 15.21
N THR A 52 5.72 -2.03 15.48
CA THR A 52 5.14 -1.72 16.80
C THR A 52 3.61 -1.70 16.84
N GLU A 53 2.94 -1.44 15.72
CA GLU A 53 1.49 -1.30 15.68
C GLU A 53 0.78 -2.56 15.16
N ALA A 54 -0.56 -2.57 15.28
CA ALA A 54 -1.39 -3.63 14.72
C ALA A 54 -1.17 -3.77 13.20
N GLN A 55 -1.48 -4.95 12.64
CA GLN A 55 -1.29 -5.25 11.22
C GLN A 55 -1.88 -4.16 10.30
N PHE A 56 -1.17 -3.83 9.22
CA PHE A 56 -1.72 -3.02 8.12
C PHE A 56 -2.22 -3.95 7.02
N ASP A 57 -3.24 -3.51 6.30
CA ASP A 57 -3.80 -4.26 5.18
C ASP A 57 -3.20 -3.78 3.85
N LEU A 58 -2.59 -2.59 3.82
CA LEU A 58 -2.01 -1.98 2.63
C LEU A 58 -0.96 -0.92 3.00
N VAL A 59 0.14 -0.86 2.26
CA VAL A 59 1.09 0.26 2.29
C VAL A 59 0.92 1.10 1.02
N LEU A 60 0.74 2.42 1.20
CA LEU A 60 0.75 3.41 0.13
C LEU A 60 1.95 4.33 0.34
N SER A 61 2.97 4.21 -0.50
CA SER A 61 4.25 4.89 -0.28
C SER A 61 4.69 5.76 -1.44
N ASN A 62 5.30 6.90 -1.13
CA ASN A 62 6.06 7.68 -2.08
C ASN A 62 7.28 6.90 -2.57
N LEU A 63 7.57 7.02 -3.86
CA LEU A 63 8.72 6.36 -4.47
C LEU A 63 10.03 7.03 -4.02
N TYR A 64 10.08 8.36 -4.04
CA TYR A 64 11.28 9.11 -3.66
C TYR A 64 11.12 9.67 -2.26
N MET A 65 11.97 9.21 -1.35
CA MET A 65 12.06 9.66 0.03
C MET A 65 13.54 9.80 0.41
N SER A 66 13.80 10.63 1.41
CA SER A 66 15.10 10.87 1.99
C SER A 66 15.50 9.73 2.93
N GLY A 67 16.78 9.35 2.87
CA GLY A 67 17.30 8.22 3.62
C GLY A 67 16.92 6.88 2.99
N MET A 68 15.69 6.40 3.25
CA MET A 68 15.18 5.16 2.69
C MET A 68 14.16 5.48 1.60
N ASP A 69 14.44 5.07 0.37
CA ASP A 69 13.50 5.25 -0.73
C ASP A 69 12.36 4.22 -0.71
N GLY A 70 11.35 4.43 -1.55
CA GLY A 70 10.18 3.56 -1.61
C GLY A 70 10.46 2.17 -2.16
N PHE A 71 11.52 1.97 -2.96
CA PHE A 71 11.91 0.64 -3.44
C PHE A 71 12.52 -0.19 -2.31
N GLN A 72 13.38 0.42 -1.51
CA GLN A 72 13.95 -0.23 -0.32
C GLN A 72 12.86 -0.58 0.69
N LEU A 73 11.89 0.32 0.90
CA LEU A 73 10.76 0.04 1.76
C LEU A 73 9.90 -1.12 1.20
N LEU A 74 9.60 -1.11 -0.10
CA LEU A 74 8.86 -2.19 -0.77
C LEU A 74 9.54 -3.55 -0.57
N GLU A 75 10.86 -3.64 -0.75
CA GLU A 75 11.61 -4.88 -0.57
C GLU A 75 11.41 -5.46 0.84
N ILE A 76 11.55 -4.61 1.87
CA ILE A 76 11.39 -5.02 3.28
C ILE A 76 9.94 -5.38 3.58
N VAL A 77 8.98 -4.55 3.16
CA VAL A 77 7.55 -4.80 3.37
C VAL A 77 7.14 -6.14 2.78
N ARG A 78 7.57 -6.43 1.55
CA ARG A 78 7.24 -7.67 0.87
C ARG A 78 7.90 -8.88 1.53
N ALA A 79 9.18 -8.77 1.91
CA ALA A 79 9.93 -9.90 2.47
C ALA A 79 9.55 -10.25 3.91
N VAL A 80 9.23 -9.25 4.74
CA VAL A 80 9.05 -9.43 6.19
C VAL A 80 7.57 -9.44 6.59
N TYR A 81 6.78 -8.56 5.99
CA TYR A 81 5.41 -8.32 6.43
C TYR A 81 4.36 -8.93 5.49
N ASN A 82 4.73 -9.17 4.23
CA ASN A 82 3.84 -9.67 3.17
C ASN A 82 2.52 -8.87 3.12
N ILE A 83 2.66 -7.55 3.02
CA ILE A 83 1.54 -6.60 2.91
C ILE A 83 1.54 -6.04 1.48
N PRO A 84 0.38 -5.92 0.80
CA PRO A 84 0.33 -5.32 -0.51
C PRO A 84 0.83 -3.89 -0.48
N PHE A 85 1.58 -3.52 -1.51
CA PHE A 85 2.29 -2.25 -1.58
C PHE A 85 1.92 -1.52 -2.87
N ILE A 86 1.55 -0.25 -2.75
CA ILE A 86 1.21 0.61 -3.88
C ILE A 86 2.10 1.85 -3.84
N PHE A 87 2.68 2.22 -4.98
CA PHE A 87 3.38 3.49 -5.10
C PHE A 87 2.39 4.63 -5.32
N MET A 88 2.68 5.78 -4.70
CA MET A 88 2.03 7.06 -4.95
C MET A 88 3.13 8.07 -5.34
N SER A 89 3.21 8.51 -6.60
CA SER A 89 4.34 9.34 -7.05
C SER A 89 3.95 10.45 -8.03
N SER A 90 4.73 11.53 -8.03
CA SER A 90 4.68 12.59 -9.04
C SER A 90 5.56 12.30 -10.27
N ASP A 91 6.38 11.23 -10.22
CA ASP A 91 7.15 10.78 -11.38
C ASP A 91 6.29 9.84 -12.23
N HIS A 92 6.12 10.21 -13.49
CA HIS A 92 5.23 9.55 -14.43
C HIS A 92 5.97 8.84 -15.57
N LYS A 93 7.29 8.68 -15.47
CA LYS A 93 8.05 7.98 -16.50
C LYS A 93 7.70 6.50 -16.50
N LEU A 94 7.51 5.95 -17.70
CA LEU A 94 7.09 4.56 -17.89
C LEU A 94 8.11 3.56 -17.32
N ASP A 95 9.40 3.80 -17.52
CA ASP A 95 10.49 2.95 -17.02
C ASP A 95 10.50 2.86 -15.48
N VAL A 96 10.17 3.97 -14.80
CA VAL A 96 10.06 4.00 -13.33
C VAL A 96 8.84 3.20 -12.86
N MET A 97 7.70 3.33 -13.55
CA MET A 97 6.50 2.56 -13.23
C MET A 97 6.70 1.06 -13.47
N GLU A 98 7.28 0.69 -14.61
CA GLU A 98 7.60 -0.70 -14.96
C GLU A 98 8.50 -1.33 -13.91
N ARG A 99 9.60 -0.67 -13.53
CA ARG A 99 10.49 -1.12 -12.45
C ARG A 99 9.77 -1.29 -11.12
N GLY A 100 8.84 -0.39 -10.80
CA GLY A 100 8.01 -0.48 -9.59
C GLY A 100 7.17 -1.75 -9.55
N LEU A 101 6.50 -2.05 -10.66
CA LEU A 101 5.66 -3.24 -10.81
C LEU A 101 6.50 -4.52 -10.81
N GLU A 102 7.64 -4.53 -11.51
CA GLU A 102 8.59 -5.65 -11.51
C GLU A 102 9.17 -5.94 -10.12
N ALA A 103 9.38 -4.90 -9.32
CA ALA A 103 9.79 -5.02 -7.92
C ALA A 103 8.67 -5.55 -6.99
N GLY A 104 7.47 -5.79 -7.51
CA GLY A 104 6.35 -6.36 -6.78
C GLY A 104 5.39 -5.34 -6.17
N ALA A 105 5.47 -4.06 -6.54
CA ALA A 105 4.39 -3.13 -6.23
C ALA A 105 3.13 -3.54 -7.00
N ARG A 106 1.98 -3.49 -6.33
CA ARG A 106 0.72 -3.93 -6.91
C ARG A 106 0.16 -2.96 -7.94
N PHE A 107 0.41 -1.69 -7.70
CA PHE A 107 -0.07 -0.60 -8.55
C PHE A 107 0.75 0.67 -8.34
N PHE A 108 0.48 1.65 -9.20
CA PHE A 108 1.08 2.96 -9.15
C PHE A 108 0.00 4.04 -9.31
N PHE A 109 -0.17 4.88 -8.30
CA PHE A 109 -1.06 6.03 -8.36
C PHE A 109 -0.26 7.31 -8.64
N PRO A 110 -0.68 8.13 -9.62
CA PRO A 110 -0.14 9.46 -9.75
C PRO A 110 -0.59 10.34 -8.59
N LYS A 111 0.28 11.23 -8.12
CA LYS A 111 -0.11 12.33 -7.23
C LYS A 111 -0.77 13.46 -8.03
N PRO A 112 -1.77 14.16 -7.48
CA PRO A 112 -2.48 13.83 -6.23
C PRO A 112 -3.42 12.64 -6.41
N LEU A 113 -3.71 11.92 -5.32
CA LEU A 113 -4.75 10.89 -5.35
C LEU A 113 -6.09 11.49 -5.75
N THR A 114 -6.88 10.71 -6.49
CA THR A 114 -8.27 11.03 -6.82
C THR A 114 -9.22 10.25 -5.92
N VAL A 115 -10.46 10.74 -5.80
CA VAL A 115 -11.53 10.04 -5.06
C VAL A 115 -11.71 8.60 -5.55
N MET A 116 -11.61 8.39 -6.87
CA MET A 116 -11.72 7.08 -7.50
C MET A 116 -10.57 6.14 -7.13
N ASN A 117 -9.35 6.67 -6.96
CA ASN A 117 -8.21 5.87 -6.47
C ASN A 117 -8.52 5.35 -5.06
N CYS A 118 -8.93 6.24 -4.16
CA CYS A 118 -9.25 5.88 -2.78
C CYS A 118 -10.42 4.88 -2.68
N GLU A 119 -11.48 5.04 -3.49
CA GLU A 119 -12.66 4.16 -3.47
C GLU A 119 -12.37 2.71 -3.87
N ASN A 120 -11.34 2.48 -4.68
CA ASN A 120 -11.04 1.16 -5.24
C ASN A 120 -9.80 0.51 -4.66
N MET A 121 -9.13 1.14 -3.69
CA MET A 121 -7.91 0.58 -3.09
C MET A 121 -8.11 -0.80 -2.45
N TRP A 122 -9.30 -1.07 -1.89
CA TRP A 122 -9.65 -2.38 -1.34
C TRP A 122 -9.50 -3.55 -2.33
N GLN A 123 -9.60 -3.28 -3.64
CA GLN A 123 -9.49 -4.33 -4.67
C GLN A 123 -8.09 -4.95 -4.68
N PHE A 124 -7.05 -4.17 -4.40
CA PHE A 124 -5.67 -4.64 -4.39
C PHE A 124 -5.39 -5.60 -3.23
N VAL A 125 -6.08 -5.41 -2.11
CA VAL A 125 -6.02 -6.32 -0.96
C VAL A 125 -6.88 -7.55 -1.19
N TYR A 126 -8.05 -7.39 -1.80
CA TYR A 126 -8.93 -8.52 -2.12
C TYR A 126 -8.28 -9.52 -3.08
N ILE A 127 -7.60 -9.04 -4.12
CA ILE A 127 -6.96 -9.91 -5.11
C ILE A 127 -5.87 -10.77 -4.46
N GLU A 128 -5.05 -10.22 -3.56
CA GLU A 128 -4.02 -10.99 -2.86
C GLU A 128 -4.62 -12.10 -2.00
N ASN A 129 -5.70 -11.83 -1.27
CA ASN A 129 -6.40 -12.87 -0.54
C ASN A 129 -6.89 -13.99 -1.46
N VAL A 130 -7.44 -13.66 -2.63
CA VAL A 130 -7.90 -14.66 -3.61
C VAL A 130 -6.74 -15.46 -4.19
N GLU A 131 -5.64 -14.80 -4.60
CA GLU A 131 -4.44 -15.45 -5.13
C GLU A 131 -3.80 -16.37 -4.09
N TYR A 132 -3.71 -15.93 -2.84
CA TYR A 132 -3.23 -16.73 -1.71
C TYR A 132 -4.07 -17.99 -1.49
N PHE A 133 -5.40 -17.87 -1.43
CA PHE A 133 -6.28 -19.03 -1.26
C PHE A 133 -6.30 -19.96 -2.48
N GLN A 134 -6.07 -19.44 -3.69
CA GLN A 134 -5.92 -20.28 -4.88
C GLN A 134 -4.60 -21.04 -4.90
N GLY A 135 -3.50 -20.42 -4.47
CA GLY A 135 -2.19 -21.06 -4.34
C GLY A 135 -2.20 -22.24 -3.36
N MET A 136 -2.81 -22.07 -2.18
CA MET A 136 -2.92 -23.15 -1.19
C MET A 136 -3.71 -24.38 -1.68
N ASN A 137 -4.79 -24.16 -2.46
CA ASN A 137 -5.61 -25.26 -2.98
C ASN A 137 -4.88 -26.11 -4.04
N ILE A 138 -3.80 -25.59 -4.63
CA ILE A 138 -2.99 -26.32 -5.62
C ILE A 138 -1.94 -27.18 -4.91
N GLU A 139 -1.37 -26.71 -3.80
CA GLU A 139 -0.35 -27.45 -3.04
C GLU A 139 -0.94 -28.64 -2.25
N ASP A 140 -2.18 -28.54 -1.77
CA ASP A 140 -2.87 -29.64 -1.06
C ASP A 140 -3.39 -30.78 -1.98
N GLN A 141 -3.21 -30.67 -3.30
CA GLN A 141 -3.56 -31.72 -4.27
C GLN A 141 -2.33 -32.40 -4.90
N GLY A 142 -1.12 -32.11 -4.40
CA GLY A 142 0.16 -32.66 -4.87
C GLY A 142 0.71 -33.81 -4.03
#